data_AF-A0A536KUN8-F1
#
_entry.id   AF-A0A536KUN8-F1
#
_cell.length_a   1.000
_cell.length_b   1.000
_cell.length_c   1.000
_cell.angle_alpha   90.00
_cell.angle_beta   90.00
_cell.angle_gamma   90.00
#
_symmetry.space_group_name_H-M   'P 1'
#
loop_
_entity.id
_entity.type
_entity.pdbx_description
1 polymer ?
#
loop_
_entity_poly.entity_id
_entity_poly.type
_entity_poly.pdbx_seq_one_letter_code
_entity_poly.pdbx_strand_id
1 'polypeptide(L)'
;MTVVTWLDERFGVVEAVEGELQHRVPNYATAAYRYLGGVAFILIAVEFVTGFLLGIYYVPDGAGNPAPAYASVGFIQHTAYLGWLVRGVHFWGA
;
A
#
# COMPACT_ATOMS: atom_id res chain seq x y z
N MET A 1 15.52 -19.12 23.37
CA MET A 1 14.74 -17.86 23.37
C MET A 1 14.57 -17.44 21.91
N THR A 2 13.35 -17.35 21.40
CA THR A 2 13.08 -16.90 20.03
C THR A 2 12.92 -15.38 20.00
N VAL A 3 13.05 -14.78 18.80
CA VAL A 3 12.79 -13.34 18.61
C VAL A 3 11.39 -12.96 19.11
N VAL A 4 10.40 -13.82 18.85
CA VAL A 4 9.01 -13.62 19.30
C VAL A 4 8.94 -13.56 20.82
N THR A 5 9.51 -14.53 21.53
CA THR A 5 9.48 -14.54 23.01
C THR A 5 10.22 -13.35 23.61
N TRP A 6 11.31 -12.89 23.01
CA TRP A 6 12.06 -11.72 23.48
C TRP A 6 11.28 -10.40 23.31
N LEU A 7 10.53 -10.26 22.20
CA LEU A 7 9.67 -9.11 21.96
C LEU A 7 8.45 -9.11 22.87
N ASP A 8 7.85 -10.27 23.07
CA ASP A 8 6.67 -10.43 23.90
C ASP A 8 6.94 -10.05 25.37
N GLU A 9 8.08 -10.47 25.93
CA GLU A 9 8.51 -10.09 27.28
C GLU A 9 8.64 -8.57 27.50
N ARG A 10 8.81 -7.78 26.43
CA ARG A 10 9.00 -6.31 26.50
C ARG A 10 7.76 -5.52 26.16
N PHE A 11 6.95 -6.03 25.24
CA PHE A 11 5.88 -5.26 24.62
C PHE A 11 4.51 -5.96 24.69
N GLY A 12 4.43 -7.21 25.18
CA GLY A 12 3.18 -7.97 25.27
C GLY A 12 2.51 -8.18 23.91
N VAL A 13 3.30 -8.34 22.85
CA VAL A 13 2.80 -8.35 21.46
C VAL A 13 1.85 -9.50 21.21
N VAL A 14 2.10 -10.67 21.80
CA VAL A 14 1.29 -11.87 21.56
C VAL A 14 -0.11 -11.67 22.12
N GLU A 15 -0.22 -11.21 23.37
CA GLU A 15 -1.52 -10.96 24.01
C GLU A 15 -2.32 -9.89 23.26
N ALA A 16 -1.66 -8.79 22.86
CA ALA A 16 -2.32 -7.72 22.11
C ALA A 16 -2.88 -8.18 20.76
N VAL A 17 -2.10 -8.97 20.00
CA VAL A 17 -2.54 -9.51 18.71
C VAL A 17 -3.67 -10.52 18.88
N GLU A 18 -3.55 -11.44 19.84
CA GLU A 18 -4.58 -12.45 20.11
C GLU A 18 -5.90 -11.79 20.55
N GLY A 19 -5.83 -10.76 21.40
CA GLY A 19 -6.99 -10.03 21.87
C GLY A 19 -7.82 -9.41 20.74
N GLU A 20 -7.16 -8.89 19.71
CA GLU A 20 -7.83 -8.32 18.54
C GLU A 20 -8.34 -9.42 17.59
N LEU A 21 -7.55 -10.45 17.32
CA LEU A 21 -7.94 -11.55 16.42
C LEU A 21 -9.13 -12.35 16.94
N GLN A 22 -9.25 -12.52 18.26
CA GLN A 22 -10.37 -13.22 18.90
C GLN A 22 -11.58 -12.29 19.17
N HIS A 23 -11.49 -11.02 18.79
CA HIS A 23 -12.58 -10.08 19.01
C HIS A 23 -13.81 -10.46 18.18
N ARG A 24 -14.94 -10.70 18.86
CA ARG A 24 -16.19 -11.12 18.20
C ARG A 24 -16.87 -9.93 17.55
N VAL A 25 -17.06 -10.00 16.23
CA VAL A 25 -17.83 -9.00 15.48
C VAL A 25 -19.33 -9.29 15.62
N PRO A 26 -20.16 -8.33 16.07
CA PRO A 26 -21.60 -8.52 16.18
C PRO A 26 -22.29 -8.71 14.81
N ASN A 27 -23.31 -9.57 14.74
CA ASN A 27 -24.03 -9.87 13.48
C ASN A 27 -24.70 -8.66 12.82
N TYR A 28 -25.05 -7.62 13.58
CA TYR A 28 -25.63 -6.38 13.03
C TYR A 28 -24.58 -5.50 12.32
N ALA A 29 -23.29 -5.77 12.49
CA ALA A 29 -22.19 -5.04 11.88
C ALA A 29 -21.93 -5.44 10.42
N THR A 30 -22.84 -6.19 9.79
CA THR A 30 -22.68 -6.79 8.46
C THR A 30 -23.05 -5.87 7.29
N ALA A 31 -23.54 -4.66 7.57
CA ALA A 31 -23.87 -3.69 6.51
C ALA A 31 -22.60 -3.26 5.74
N ALA A 32 -22.69 -3.27 4.40
CA ALA A 32 -21.54 -3.08 3.50
C ALA A 32 -20.68 -1.84 3.79
N TYR A 33 -21.29 -0.72 4.21
CA TYR A 33 -20.56 0.52 4.50
C TYR A 33 -19.58 0.40 5.68
N ARG A 34 -19.77 -0.57 6.58
CA ARG A 34 -18.87 -0.82 7.71
C ARG A 34 -17.54 -1.46 7.28
N TYR A 35 -17.47 -2.00 6.07
CA TYR A 35 -16.25 -2.55 5.50
C TYR A 35 -15.39 -1.50 4.77
N LEU A 36 -15.91 -0.28 4.57
CA LEU A 36 -15.22 0.77 3.81
C LEU A 36 -13.88 1.15 4.45
N GLY A 37 -13.76 1.10 5.78
CA GLY A 37 -12.48 1.32 6.47
C GLY A 37 -11.42 0.27 6.11
N GLY A 38 -11.82 -1.01 6.07
CA GLY A 38 -10.94 -2.10 5.65
C GLY A 38 -10.55 -2.02 4.18
N VAL A 39 -11.52 -1.70 3.31
CA VAL A 39 -11.26 -1.48 1.88
C VAL A 39 -10.30 -0.31 1.68
N ALA A 40 -10.51 0.81 2.37
CA ALA A 40 -9.62 1.97 2.33
C ALA A 40 -8.20 1.62 2.80
N PHE A 41 -8.06 0.84 3.87
CA PHE A 41 -6.75 0.39 4.35
C PHE A 41 -6.03 -0.51 3.31
N ILE A 42 -6.76 -1.42 2.66
CA ILE A 42 -6.21 -2.26 1.58
C ILE A 42 -5.75 -1.37 0.42
N LEU A 43 -6.56 -0.39 0.00
CA LEU A 43 -6.18 0.55 -1.06
C LEU A 43 -4.94 1.35 -0.67
N ILE A 44 -4.86 1.89 0.55
CA ILE A 44 -3.67 2.60 1.03
C ILE A 44 -2.42 1.71 0.96
N ALA A 45 -2.53 0.43 1.31
CA ALA A 45 -1.39 -0.50 1.20
C ALA A 45 -0.99 -0.74 -0.27
N VAL A 46 -1.96 -0.89 -1.17
CA VAL A 46 -1.73 -1.01 -2.62
C VAL A 46 -1.07 0.26 -3.16
N GLU A 47 -1.57 1.43 -2.80
CA GLU A 47 -1.06 2.74 -3.21
C GLU A 47 0.36 2.97 -2.69
N PHE A 48 0.65 2.58 -1.45
CA PHE A 48 2.00 2.68 -0.89
C PHE A 48 3.01 1.85 -1.67
N VAL A 49 2.69 0.58 -1.96
CA VAL A 49 3.60 -0.32 -2.69
C VAL A 49 3.76 0.14 -4.14
N THR A 50 2.66 0.42 -4.84
CA THR A 50 2.72 0.84 -6.25
C THR A 50 3.36 2.21 -6.41
N GLY A 51 3.04 3.17 -5.54
CA GLY A 51 3.66 4.50 -5.52
C GLY A 51 5.15 4.45 -5.23
N PHE A 52 5.58 3.60 -4.29
CA PHE A 52 7.00 3.34 -4.04
C PHE A 52 7.71 2.82 -5.29
N LEU A 53 7.14 1.83 -5.98
CA LEU A 53 7.71 1.28 -7.21
C LEU A 53 7.79 2.31 -8.34
N LEU A 54 6.78 3.17 -8.50
CA LEU A 54 6.80 4.28 -9.46
C LEU A 54 7.88 5.30 -9.10
N GLY A 55 8.05 5.60 -7.81
CA GLY A 55 9.05 6.52 -7.30
C GLY A 55 10.50 6.14 -7.63
N ILE A 56 10.78 4.85 -7.86
CA ILE A 56 12.11 4.38 -8.29
C ILE A 56 12.46 4.87 -9.71
N TYR A 57 11.45 5.04 -10.58
CA TYR A 57 11.63 5.41 -11.99
C TYR A 57 11.25 6.86 -12.31
N TYR A 58 10.43 7.49 -11.47
CA TYR A 58 9.97 8.86 -11.69
C TYR A 58 11.09 9.88 -11.47
N VAL A 59 11.23 10.83 -12.39
CA VAL A 59 12.19 11.93 -12.29
C VAL A 59 11.43 13.24 -12.00
N PRO A 60 11.51 13.79 -10.78
CA PRO A 60 10.74 14.96 -10.38
C PRO A 60 11.37 16.28 -10.87
N ASP A 61 11.60 16.41 -12.18
CA ASP A 61 12.15 17.63 -12.80
C ASP A 61 11.24 18.13 -13.95
N GLY A 62 10.83 19.39 -13.83
CA GLY A 62 9.96 20.09 -14.77
C GLY A 62 10.69 20.94 -15.81
N ALA A 63 12.02 21.01 -15.81
CA ALA A 63 12.79 21.83 -16.75
C ALA A 63 12.92 21.16 -18.13
N GLY A 64 12.92 21.96 -19.20
CA GLY A 64 13.12 21.49 -20.58
C GLY A 64 11.82 21.18 -21.34
N ASN A 65 11.96 20.68 -22.58
CA ASN A 65 10.83 20.32 -23.44
C ASN A 65 11.20 19.15 -24.38
N PRO A 66 10.70 17.92 -24.15
CA PRO A 66 9.84 17.54 -23.02
C PRO A 66 10.61 17.53 -21.68
N ALA A 67 9.90 17.83 -20.59
CA ALA A 67 10.47 17.77 -19.24
C ALA A 67 10.81 16.32 -18.83
N PRO A 68 11.85 16.08 -18.02
CA PRO A 68 12.18 14.76 -17.49
C PRO A 68 11.04 14.08 -16.73
N ALA A 69 10.19 14.85 -16.03
CA ALA A 69 8.97 14.33 -15.39
C ALA A 69 8.02 13.68 -16.41
N TYR A 70 7.84 14.28 -17.58
CA TYR A 70 7.02 13.70 -18.65
C TYR A 70 7.72 12.48 -19.28
N ALA A 71 9.01 12.61 -19.59
CA ALA A 71 9.79 11.55 -20.23
C ALA A 71 9.87 10.28 -19.34
N SER A 72 10.07 10.44 -18.03
CA SER A 72 10.14 9.32 -17.08
C SER A 72 8.81 8.58 -16.92
N VAL A 73 7.67 9.30 -16.92
CA VAL A 73 6.35 8.64 -16.96
C VAL A 73 6.15 7.89 -18.29
N GLY A 74 6.60 8.45 -19.41
CA GLY A 74 6.60 7.76 -20.70
C GLY A 74 7.40 6.46 -20.69
N PHE A 75 8.58 6.47 -20.05
CA PHE A 75 9.37 5.27 -19.82
C PHE A 75 8.62 4.22 -18.98
N ILE A 76 8.01 4.62 -17.86
CA ILE A 76 7.21 3.72 -17.01
C ILE A 76 6.07 3.10 -17.82
N GLN A 77 5.37 3.90 -18.63
CA GLN A 77 4.21 3.45 -19.38
C GLN A 77 4.56 2.48 -20.52
N HIS A 78 5.69 2.68 -21.20
CA HIS A 78 5.95 1.99 -22.47
C HIS A 78 7.16 1.06 -22.46
N THR A 79 8.08 1.20 -21.51
CA THR A 79 9.38 0.50 -21.52
C THR A 79 9.62 -0.34 -20.27
N ALA A 80 9.29 0.17 -19.09
CA ALA A 80 9.48 -0.56 -17.84
C ALA A 80 8.65 -1.85 -17.82
N TYR A 81 9.26 -2.97 -17.40
CA TYR A 81 8.56 -4.24 -17.26
C TYR A 81 7.37 -4.10 -16.31
N LEU A 82 6.16 -4.41 -16.80
CA LEU A 82 4.89 -4.22 -16.10
C LEU A 82 4.61 -2.78 -15.61
N GLY A 83 5.36 -1.77 -16.08
CA GLY A 83 5.21 -0.39 -15.61
C GLY A 83 3.82 0.20 -15.92
N TRP A 84 3.23 -0.13 -17.06
CA TRP A 84 1.85 0.24 -17.41
C TRP A 84 0.82 -0.32 -16.41
N LEU A 85 1.04 -1.54 -15.91
CA LEU A 85 0.14 -2.21 -14.98
C LEU A 85 0.25 -1.57 -13.60
N VAL A 86 1.48 -1.41 -13.08
CA VAL A 86 1.72 -0.78 -11.78
C VAL A 86 1.19 0.66 -11.77
N ARG A 87 1.49 1.44 -12.82
CA ARG A 87 0.97 2.80 -12.99
C ARG A 87 -0.55 2.83 -13.09
N GLY A 88 -1.14 1.88 -13.83
CA GLY A 88 -2.59 1.77 -13.95
C GLY A 88 -3.26 1.46 -12.62
N VAL A 89 -2.74 0.50 -11.85
CA VAL A 89 -3.25 0.16 -10.52
C VAL A 89 -3.18 1.37 -9.59
N HIS A 90 -2.04 2.06 -9.52
CA HIS A 90 -1.87 3.27 -8.71
C HIS A 90 -2.86 4.38 -9.10
N PHE A 91 -3.11 4.56 -10.41
CA PHE A 91 -4.04 5.59 -10.88
C PHE A 91 -5.50 5.28 -10.54
N TRP A 92 -5.92 4.02 -10.60
CA TRP A 92 -7.31 3.62 -10.33
C TRP A 92 -7.58 3.30 -8.86
N GLY A 93 -6.55 3.05 -8.06
CA GLY A 93 -6.67 2.74 -6.63
C GLY A 93 -6.76 3.98 -5.73
N ALA A 94 -6.27 5.14 -6.21
CA ALA A 94 -6.37 6.45 -5.55
C ALA A 94 -7.75 7.11 -5.74
#